data_AF-A0AAU7K594-F1
#
_entry.id   AF-A0AAU7K594-F1
#
_cell.length_a   1.000
_cell.length_b   1.000
_cell.length_c   1.000
_cell.angle_alpha   90.00
_cell.angle_beta   90.00
_cell.angle_gamma   90.00
#
_symmetry.space_group_name_H-M   'P 1'
#
loop_
_entity.id
_entity.type
_entity.pdbx_description
1 polymer ?
#
loop_
_entity_poly.entity_id
_entity_poly.type
_entity_poly.pdbx_seq_one_letter_code
_entity_poly.pdbx_strand_id
1 'polypeptide(L)'
;MTNQAINSRDYIKSIDFGYVETYSFQQNAYYAETTRNSGTISWHDQRITDPDKKISPSSRKISSFKCTDAEGIRLIRILEIDVMNLPAWMCAPIYRDAIVFYNKDREVVSALNICFECLYMENNMGINIEADERTYDLLKSFLISKGHEIRS
;
A
#
# COMPACT_ATOMS: atom_id res chain seq x y z
N MET A 1 5.90 19.63 -11.22
CA MET A 1 4.74 19.84 -10.34
C MET A 1 4.93 18.90 -9.17
N THR A 2 5.23 19.43 -7.99
CA THR A 2 5.29 18.64 -6.76
C THR A 2 3.87 18.22 -6.43
N ASN A 3 3.54 16.94 -6.60
CA ASN A 3 2.26 16.41 -6.10
C ASN A 3 2.26 16.63 -4.58
N GLN A 4 1.35 17.48 -4.11
CA GLN A 4 1.18 17.75 -2.70
C GLN A 4 0.79 16.45 -1.99
N ALA A 5 1.45 16.17 -0.87
CA ALA A 5 1.11 15.02 -0.05
C ALA A 5 -0.33 15.13 0.48
N ILE A 6 -0.97 13.99 0.69
CA ILE A 6 -2.34 13.90 1.18
C ILE A 6 -2.31 13.20 2.53
N ASN A 7 -3.04 13.71 3.53
CA ASN A 7 -3.18 13.02 4.80
C ASN A 7 -3.95 11.70 4.63
N SER A 8 -3.52 10.64 5.28
CA SER A 8 -4.18 9.31 5.25
C SER A 8 -5.67 9.36 5.61
N ARG A 9 -6.08 10.22 6.54
CA ARG A 9 -7.49 10.46 6.88
C ARG A 9 -8.27 11.06 5.71
N ASP A 10 -7.70 12.08 5.07
CA ASP A 10 -8.36 12.74 3.94
C ASP A 10 -8.40 11.80 2.73
N TYR A 11 -7.32 11.04 2.52
CA TYR A 11 -7.24 10.02 1.48
C TYR A 11 -8.34 8.96 1.64
N ILE A 12 -8.48 8.34 2.81
CA ILE A 12 -9.47 7.26 3.01
C ILE A 12 -10.91 7.76 2.89
N LYS A 13 -11.17 9.02 3.27
CA LYS A 13 -12.47 9.67 3.10
C LYS A 13 -12.76 10.09 1.66
N SER A 14 -11.73 10.28 0.83
CA SER A 14 -11.88 10.68 -0.56
C SER A 14 -12.25 9.54 -1.51
N ILE A 15 -12.09 8.28 -1.08
CA ILE A 15 -12.34 7.10 -1.91
C ILE A 15 -13.65 6.41 -1.54
N ASP A 16 -14.47 6.09 -2.54
CA ASP A 16 -15.68 5.26 -2.39
C ASP A 16 -15.34 3.80 -2.77
N PHE A 17 -15.29 2.91 -1.77
CA PHE A 17 -14.93 1.51 -1.97
C PHE A 17 -15.87 0.57 -1.20
N GLY A 18 -16.17 -0.58 -1.82
CA GLY A 18 -16.94 -1.67 -1.23
C GLY A 18 -16.08 -2.82 -0.71
N TYR A 19 -14.93 -3.06 -1.34
CA TYR A 19 -14.05 -4.19 -1.03
C TYR A 19 -12.60 -3.74 -0.91
N VAL A 20 -11.84 -4.51 -0.14
CA VAL A 20 -10.40 -4.34 0.03
C VAL A 20 -9.73 -5.68 -0.21
N GLU A 21 -8.60 -5.63 -0.89
CA GLU A 21 -7.69 -6.77 -1.00
C GLU A 21 -6.29 -6.34 -0.56
N THR A 22 -5.56 -7.25 0.07
CA THR A 22 -4.19 -6.99 0.52
C THR A 22 -3.22 -7.86 -0.25
N TYR A 23 -2.07 -7.29 -0.62
CA TYR A 23 -1.08 -7.91 -1.47
C TYR A 23 0.30 -7.81 -0.87
N SER A 24 1.12 -8.83 -1.10
CA SER A 24 2.54 -8.83 -0.77
C SER A 24 3.36 -9.05 -2.04
N PHE A 25 4.38 -8.23 -2.25
CA PHE A 25 5.29 -8.32 -3.38
C PHE A 25 6.28 -9.47 -3.18
N GLN A 26 6.32 -10.43 -4.12
CA GLN A 26 7.27 -11.53 -4.07
C GLN A 26 8.60 -11.11 -4.68
N GLN A 27 9.31 -10.22 -3.97
CA GLN A 27 10.51 -9.56 -4.44
C GLN A 27 11.61 -10.54 -4.91
N ASN A 28 11.80 -11.65 -4.21
CA ASN A 28 12.78 -12.67 -4.58
C ASN A 28 12.47 -13.36 -5.92
N ALA A 29 11.19 -13.61 -6.22
CA ALA A 29 10.78 -14.16 -7.52
C ALA A 29 11.00 -13.13 -8.62
N TYR A 30 10.62 -11.88 -8.36
CA TYR A 30 10.79 -10.78 -9.32
C TYR A 30 12.25 -10.51 -9.69
N TYR A 31 13.16 -10.40 -8.71
CA TYR A 31 14.59 -10.19 -8.98
C TYR A 31 15.29 -11.41 -9.59
N ALA A 32 14.88 -12.64 -9.23
CA ALA A 32 15.41 -13.85 -9.85
C ALA A 32 15.09 -13.93 -11.35
N GLU A 33 13.96 -13.35 -11.77
CA GLU A 33 13.54 -13.30 -13.19
C GLU A 33 14.12 -12.07 -13.93
N THR A 34 14.17 -10.89 -13.30
CA THR A 34 14.65 -9.65 -13.96
C THR A 34 16.17 -9.55 -14.08
N THR A 35 16.94 -10.08 -13.12
CA THR A 35 18.42 -10.11 -13.23
C THR A 35 18.93 -10.94 -14.40
N ARG A 36 18.06 -11.76 -15.02
CA ARG A 36 18.38 -12.47 -16.27
C ARG A 36 18.22 -11.63 -17.53
N ASN A 37 17.44 -10.53 -17.51
CA ASN A 37 16.93 -9.94 -18.77
C ASN A 37 17.00 -8.41 -18.95
N SER A 38 17.32 -7.56 -17.95
CA SER A 38 17.63 -6.14 -18.24
C SER A 38 18.37 -5.41 -17.11
N GLY A 39 19.31 -4.54 -17.47
CA GLY A 39 20.19 -3.80 -16.54
C GLY A 39 19.57 -2.56 -15.87
N THR A 40 18.26 -2.34 -15.97
CA THR A 40 17.57 -1.23 -15.29
C THR A 40 16.16 -1.66 -14.90
N ILE A 41 15.82 -1.46 -13.62
CA ILE A 41 14.49 -1.76 -13.07
C ILE A 41 13.71 -0.46 -13.09
N SER A 42 12.54 -0.46 -13.75
CA SER A 42 11.70 0.73 -13.82
C SER A 42 11.21 1.09 -12.42
N TRP A 43 11.03 2.38 -12.12
CA TRP A 43 10.42 2.80 -10.86
C TRP A 43 8.98 2.25 -10.69
N HIS A 44 8.31 1.96 -11.81
CA HIS A 44 7.01 1.27 -11.84
C HIS A 44 7.09 -0.19 -11.35
N ASP A 45 8.22 -0.86 -11.58
CA ASP A 45 8.47 -2.24 -11.17
C ASP A 45 8.66 -2.39 -9.66
N GLN A 46 8.72 -1.27 -8.94
CA GLN A 46 8.85 -1.24 -7.49
C GLN A 46 7.49 -1.15 -6.77
N ARG A 47 6.39 -0.96 -7.50
CA ARG A 47 5.03 -0.84 -6.94
C ARG A 47 4.23 -2.12 -7.17
N ILE A 48 3.33 -2.41 -6.24
CA ILE A 48 2.34 -3.48 -6.42
C ILE A 48 1.20 -3.00 -7.32
N THR A 49 0.85 -1.71 -7.26
CA THR A 49 -0.13 -1.10 -8.16
C THR A 49 0.42 0.14 -8.85
N ASP A 50 0.22 0.24 -10.16
CA ASP A 50 0.67 1.34 -11.01
C ASP A 50 -0.42 2.41 -11.26
N PRO A 51 -0.11 3.53 -11.94
CA PRO A 51 -1.11 4.55 -12.28
C PRO A 51 -2.26 4.06 -13.17
N ASP A 52 -2.04 3.00 -13.96
CA ASP A 52 -3.09 2.33 -14.75
C ASP A 52 -4.00 1.44 -13.88
N LYS A 53 -3.76 1.40 -12.56
CA LYS A 53 -4.45 0.55 -11.58
C LYS A 53 -4.22 -0.95 -11.84
N LYS A 54 -3.18 -1.30 -12.58
CA LYS A 54 -2.79 -2.69 -12.78
C LYS A 54 -2.01 -3.18 -11.58
N ILE A 55 -2.26 -4.43 -11.24
CA ILE A 55 -1.58 -5.12 -10.14
C ILE A 55 -0.39 -5.86 -10.73
N SER A 56 0.78 -5.70 -10.12
CA SER A 56 2.00 -6.33 -10.57
C SER A 56 1.86 -7.86 -10.55
N PRO A 57 2.22 -8.58 -11.63
CA PRO A 57 2.13 -10.04 -11.70
C PRO A 57 2.95 -10.77 -10.65
N SER A 58 4.00 -10.14 -10.12
CA SER A 58 4.84 -10.69 -9.05
C SER A 58 4.30 -10.43 -7.65
N SER A 59 3.11 -9.83 -7.53
CA SER A 59 2.42 -9.68 -6.26
C SER A 59 1.49 -10.87 -5.98
N ARG A 60 1.41 -11.26 -4.72
CA ARG A 60 0.51 -12.31 -4.25
C ARG A 60 -0.59 -11.69 -3.40
N LYS A 61 -1.84 -11.95 -3.78
CA LYS A 61 -3.00 -11.64 -2.94
C LYS A 61 -2.94 -12.46 -1.65
N ILE A 62 -3.09 -11.79 -0.51
CA ILE A 62 -3.05 -12.39 0.82
C ILE A 62 -4.46 -12.53 1.39
N SER A 63 -5.25 -11.46 1.37
CA SER A 63 -6.58 -11.44 1.97
C SER A 63 -7.56 -10.54 1.23
N SER A 64 -8.85 -10.68 1.53
CA SER A 64 -9.90 -9.79 1.05
C SER A 64 -11.05 -9.68 2.04
N PHE A 65 -11.63 -8.50 2.18
CA PHE A 65 -12.74 -8.19 3.10
C PHE A 65 -13.58 -7.01 2.58
N LYS A 66 -14.80 -6.82 3.10
CA LYS A 66 -15.64 -5.67 2.75
C LYS A 66 -15.33 -4.47 3.65
N CYS A 67 -15.61 -3.27 3.16
CA CYS A 67 -15.48 -2.04 3.96
C CYS A 67 -16.40 -2.03 5.20
N THR A 68 -17.52 -2.73 5.14
CA THR A 68 -18.51 -2.85 6.23
C THR A 68 -18.19 -3.95 7.24
N ASP A 69 -17.24 -4.84 6.94
CA ASP A 69 -16.86 -5.92 7.85
C ASP A 69 -15.97 -5.37 8.98
N ALA A 70 -15.83 -6.14 10.06
CA ALA A 70 -15.00 -5.73 11.21
C ALA A 70 -13.56 -5.37 10.80
N GLU A 71 -12.99 -6.11 9.85
CA GLU A 71 -11.71 -5.81 9.21
C GLU A 71 -11.69 -4.47 8.47
N GLY A 72 -12.70 -4.21 7.64
CA GLY A 72 -12.81 -2.99 6.86
C GLY A 72 -12.91 -1.76 7.75
N ILE A 73 -13.80 -1.84 8.74
CA ILE A 73 -13.97 -0.79 9.75
C ILE A 73 -12.67 -0.56 10.52
N ARG A 74 -11.96 -1.63 10.89
CA ARG A 74 -10.68 -1.53 11.60
C ARG A 74 -9.61 -0.85 10.74
N LEU A 75 -9.49 -1.22 9.47
CA LEU A 75 -8.55 -0.59 8.54
C LEU A 75 -8.85 0.90 8.38
N ILE A 76 -10.11 1.28 8.15
CA ILE A 76 -10.53 2.68 8.02
C ILE A 76 -10.11 3.46 9.27
N ARG A 77 -10.42 2.94 10.47
CA ARG A 77 -10.03 3.60 11.73
C ARG A 77 -8.53 3.79 11.90
N ILE A 78 -7.71 2.86 11.39
CA ILE A 78 -6.25 3.00 11.42
C ILE A 78 -5.81 4.15 10.50
N LEU A 79 -6.37 4.21 9.29
CA LEU A 79 -6.06 5.27 8.31
C LEU A 79 -6.63 6.65 8.70
N GLU A 80 -7.63 6.70 9.59
CA GLU A 80 -8.20 7.94 10.10
C GLU A 80 -7.43 8.53 11.30
N ILE A 81 -6.34 7.94 11.77
CA ILE A 81 -5.53 8.49 12.87
C ILE A 81 -4.93 9.84 12.45
N ASP A 82 -5.03 10.84 13.33
CA ASP A 82 -4.43 12.16 13.11
C ASP A 82 -2.91 12.06 13.01
N VAL A 83 -2.33 12.81 12.07
CA VAL A 83 -0.89 12.89 11.91
C VAL A 83 -0.33 13.88 12.92
N MET A 84 0.33 13.37 13.96
CA MET A 84 1.02 14.18 14.96
C MET A 84 2.53 14.10 14.80
N ASN A 85 3.05 12.92 14.41
CA ASN A 85 4.47 12.66 14.19
C ASN A 85 4.67 12.10 12.79
N LEU A 86 5.19 12.93 11.88
CA LEU A 86 5.60 12.50 10.55
C LEU A 86 6.93 11.74 10.64
N PRO A 87 7.02 10.52 10.07
CA PRO A 87 8.28 9.80 10.00
C PRO A 87 9.35 10.56 9.20
N ALA A 88 10.59 10.55 9.69
CA ALA A 88 11.72 11.05 8.94
C ALA A 88 12.19 9.99 7.93
N TRP A 89 11.98 10.25 6.63
CA TRP A 89 12.43 9.32 5.59
C TRP A 89 13.95 9.33 5.48
N MET A 90 14.56 8.17 5.70
CA MET A 90 16.02 8.01 5.61
C MET A 90 16.48 7.28 4.34
N CYS A 91 15.56 6.65 3.60
CA CYS A 91 15.89 5.90 2.38
C CYS A 91 14.75 5.95 1.34
N ALA A 92 15.06 5.53 0.11
CA ALA A 92 14.06 5.34 -0.92
C ALA A 92 13.14 4.16 -0.57
N PRO A 93 11.81 4.30 -0.71
CA PRO A 93 10.87 3.27 -0.30
C PRO A 93 10.95 2.03 -1.19
N ILE A 94 10.86 0.87 -0.57
CA ILE A 94 10.70 -0.43 -1.24
C ILE A 94 9.32 -0.97 -0.89
N TYR A 95 8.39 -0.96 -1.84
CA TYR A 95 7.00 -1.36 -1.58
C TYR A 95 6.85 -2.87 -1.60
N ARG A 96 6.85 -3.47 -0.41
CA ARG A 96 6.67 -4.91 -0.22
C ARG A 96 5.22 -5.29 0.00
N ASP A 97 4.39 -4.34 0.41
CA ASP A 97 3.00 -4.60 0.78
C ASP A 97 2.10 -3.54 0.19
N ALA A 98 0.88 -3.94 -0.15
CA ALA A 98 -0.12 -3.02 -0.63
C ALA A 98 -1.53 -3.37 -0.15
N ILE A 99 -2.35 -2.34 -0.11
CA ILE A 99 -3.78 -2.40 0.16
C ILE A 99 -4.49 -1.83 -1.06
N VAL A 100 -5.32 -2.62 -1.71
CA VAL A 100 -6.02 -2.24 -2.95
C VAL A 100 -7.50 -2.10 -2.63
N PHE A 101 -8.08 -0.97 -3.00
CA PHE A 101 -9.47 -0.62 -2.75
C PHE A 101 -10.27 -0.79 -4.04
N TYR A 102 -11.42 -1.44 -3.92
CA TYR A 102 -12.32 -1.71 -5.05
C TYR A 102 -13.70 -1.15 -4.79
N ASN A 103 -14.34 -0.60 -5.83
CA ASN A 103 -15.76 -0.25 -5.77
C ASN A 103 -16.65 -1.51 -5.72
N LYS A 104 -17.97 -1.31 -5.68
CA LYS A 104 -18.94 -2.41 -5.62
C LYS A 104 -18.94 -3.30 -6.87
N ASP A 105 -18.49 -2.76 -8.00
CA ASP A 105 -18.36 -3.45 -9.29
C ASP A 105 -17.01 -4.19 -9.44
N ARG A 106 -16.19 -4.22 -8.37
CA ARG A 106 -14.85 -4.83 -8.33
C ARG A 106 -13.82 -4.17 -9.23
N GLU A 107 -13.98 -2.89 -9.51
CA GLU A 107 -12.97 -2.08 -10.18
C GLU A 107 -12.07 -1.42 -9.13
N VAL A 108 -10.76 -1.38 -9.41
CA VAL A 108 -9.80 -0.69 -8.54
C VAL A 108 -10.10 0.81 -8.54
N VAL A 109 -10.38 1.37 -7.37
CA VAL A 109 -10.57 2.82 -7.20
C VAL A 109 -9.27 3.51 -6.80
N SER A 110 -8.50 2.88 -5.92
CA SER A 110 -7.17 3.32 -5.52
C SER A 110 -6.42 2.17 -4.85
N ALA A 111 -5.16 2.41 -4.49
CA ALA A 111 -4.36 1.49 -3.72
C ALA A 111 -3.31 2.27 -2.92
N LEU A 112 -2.85 1.70 -1.82
CA LEU A 112 -1.69 2.15 -1.04
C LEU A 112 -0.55 1.16 -1.26
N ASN A 113 0.56 1.65 -1.82
CA ASN A 113 1.85 0.96 -1.82
C ASN A 113 2.60 1.35 -0.54
N ILE A 114 3.02 0.38 0.26
CA ILE A 114 3.52 0.62 1.63
C ILE A 114 4.94 0.07 1.78
N CYS A 115 5.81 0.88 2.37
CA CYS A 115 7.12 0.48 2.84
C CYS A 115 7.18 0.64 4.37
N PHE A 116 7.22 -0.47 5.09
CA PHE A 116 7.31 -0.46 6.56
C PHE A 116 8.72 -0.22 7.09
N GLU A 117 9.76 -0.33 6.26
CA GLU A 117 11.16 -0.06 6.66
C GLU A 117 11.41 1.45 6.83
N CYS A 118 10.83 2.28 5.95
CA CYS A 118 10.97 3.74 6.01
C CYS A 118 9.70 4.49 6.42
N LEU A 119 8.65 3.75 6.80
CA LEU A 119 7.36 4.30 7.22
C LEU A 119 6.81 5.28 6.16
N TYR A 120 6.74 4.80 4.93
CA TYR A 120 6.29 5.55 3.77
C TYR A 120 5.14 4.81 3.10
N MET A 121 4.15 5.55 2.60
CA MET A 121 3.20 4.98 1.66
C MET A 121 2.77 6.01 0.61
N GLU A 122 2.43 5.53 -0.58
CA GLU A 122 1.87 6.35 -1.65
C GLU A 122 0.70 5.65 -2.31
N ASN A 123 -0.15 6.45 -2.95
CA ASN A 123 -1.20 5.89 -3.77
C ASN A 123 -0.67 5.38 -5.12
N ASN A 124 -1.55 4.75 -5.91
CA ASN A 124 -1.23 4.26 -7.24
C ASN A 124 -0.73 5.35 -8.23
N MET A 125 -1.03 6.63 -7.97
CA MET A 125 -0.54 7.78 -8.75
C MET A 125 0.84 8.30 -8.30
N GLY A 126 1.44 7.69 -7.27
CA GLY A 126 2.71 8.14 -6.69
C GLY A 126 2.57 9.40 -5.84
N ILE A 127 1.36 9.68 -5.33
CA ILE A 127 1.15 10.76 -4.36
C ILE A 127 1.41 10.19 -2.98
N ASN A 128 2.34 10.81 -2.24
CA ASN A 128 2.61 10.47 -0.85
C ASN A 128 1.32 10.58 -0.01
N ILE A 129 1.04 9.53 0.77
CA ILE A 129 -0.03 9.52 1.74
C ILE A 129 0.59 9.58 3.14
N GLU A 130 0.52 10.77 3.73
CA GLU A 130 1.09 11.06 5.05
C GLU A 130 0.29 10.41 6.17
N ALA A 131 0.98 9.70 7.05
CA ALA A 131 0.40 9.04 8.20
C ALA A 131 1.29 9.18 9.43
N ASP A 132 0.68 9.11 10.60
CA ASP A 132 1.39 9.09 11.87
C ASP A 132 2.24 7.82 11.96
N GLU A 133 3.38 7.89 12.66
CA GLU A 133 4.20 6.70 12.96
C GLU A 133 3.34 5.54 13.53
N ARG A 134 2.39 5.85 14.42
CA ARG A 134 1.48 4.85 14.99
C ARG A 134 0.57 4.19 13.96
N THR A 135 0.20 4.90 12.90
CA THR A 135 -0.59 4.34 11.80
C THR A 135 0.16 3.19 11.14
N TYR A 136 1.47 3.35 10.91
CA TYR A 136 2.29 2.28 10.32
C TYR A 136 2.42 1.07 11.24
N ASP A 137 2.62 1.27 12.55
CA ASP A 137 2.66 0.16 13.52
C ASP A 137 1.37 -0.66 13.53
N LEU A 138 0.22 0.04 13.49
CA LEU A 138 -1.09 -0.59 13.49
C LEU A 138 -1.39 -1.26 12.15
N LEU A 139 -1.01 -0.65 11.02
CA LEU A 139 -1.11 -1.25 9.69
C LEU A 139 -0.27 -2.51 9.60
N LYS A 140 0.99 -2.48 10.07
CA LYS A 140 1.88 -3.64 10.11
C LYS A 140 1.24 -4.78 10.90
N SER A 141 0.80 -4.50 12.11
CA SER A 141 0.12 -5.48 12.98
C SER A 141 -1.16 -6.03 12.33
N PHE A 142 -1.94 -5.16 11.68
CA PHE A 142 -3.14 -5.54 10.96
C PHE A 142 -2.83 -6.48 9.79
N LEU A 143 -1.86 -6.15 8.93
CA LEU A 143 -1.49 -6.97 7.78
C LEU A 143 -0.86 -8.31 8.19
N ILE A 144 -0.04 -8.34 9.24
CA ILE A 144 0.46 -9.59 9.82
C ILE A 144 -0.70 -10.48 10.27
N SER A 145 -1.71 -9.91 10.93
CA SER A 145 -2.91 -10.67 11.33
C SER A 145 -3.73 -11.22 10.16
N LYS A 146 -3.50 -10.72 8.94
CA LYS A 146 -4.10 -11.21 7.70
C LYS A 146 -3.22 -12.22 6.95
N GLY A 147 -2.01 -12.49 7.44
CA GLY A 147 -1.08 -13.47 6.88
C GLY A 147 0.07 -12.88 6.07
N HIS A 148 0.34 -11.57 6.16
CA HIS A 148 1.52 -10.97 5.56
C HIS A 148 2.79 -11.34 6.36
N GLU A 149 3.87 -11.64 5.64
CA GLU A 149 5.20 -11.86 6.20
C GLU A 149 6.03 -10.57 6.12
N ILE A 150 5.65 -9.56 6.92
CA ILE A 150 6.32 -8.26 6.91
C ILE A 150 7.65 -8.37 7.65
N ARG A 151 8.75 -8.13 6.94
CA ARG A 151 10.09 -7.99 7.53
C ARG A 151 10.32 -6.52 7.91
N SER A 152 10.88 -6.30 9.09
CA SER A 152 11.49 -5.03 9.51
C SER A 152 13.00 -5.13 9.47
#